data_AF-A0A1V5L358-F1
#
_entry.id   AF-A0A1V5L358-F1
#
_cell.length_a   1.000
_cell.length_b   1.000
_cell.length_c   1.000
_cell.angle_alpha   90.00
_cell.angle_beta   90.00
_cell.angle_gamma   90.00
#
_symmetry.space_group_name_H-M   'P 1'
#
loop_
_entity.id
_entity.type
_entity.pdbx_description
1 polymer ?
#
loop_
_entity_poly.entity_id
_entity_poly.type
_entity_poly.pdbx_seq_one_letter_code
_entity_poly.pdbx_strand_id
1 'polypeptide(L)'
;MAQLSGMLMYEFLSGGRIATVYHFYKKGVKIIGFASGSGFKIKVLTIGHNPPRKGLGQAALVFLRPLYKKISVIEIYLGALPFWLKMKERGLVDHLESVKEGRRLYPLKGMPVIESNLKRIKSKNSWGYENFASVSPFNPLNGSDCEPVAYI
;
A
#
# COMPACT_ATOMS: atom_id res chain seq x y z
N MET A 1 -3.03 4.08 -21.21
CA MET A 1 -2.14 3.67 -20.08
C MET A 1 -1.86 4.90 -19.22
N ALA A 2 -1.59 4.76 -17.92
CA ALA A 2 -1.28 5.90 -17.06
C ALA A 2 0.22 6.23 -17.10
N GLN A 3 0.60 7.30 -17.80
CA GLN A 3 1.99 7.75 -17.88
C GLN A 3 2.38 8.54 -16.61
N LEU A 4 3.49 8.15 -15.98
CA LEU A 4 4.09 8.87 -14.86
C LEU A 4 5.10 9.88 -15.42
N SER A 5 4.91 11.16 -15.14
CA SER A 5 5.84 12.24 -15.50
C SER A 5 5.99 13.23 -14.36
N GLY A 6 7.22 13.70 -14.11
CA GLY A 6 7.58 14.45 -12.90
C GLY A 6 7.65 13.54 -11.68
N MET A 7 8.74 12.78 -11.58
CA MET A 7 9.11 11.95 -10.43
C MET A 7 10.30 12.62 -9.73
N LEU A 8 10.21 12.79 -8.41
CA LEU A 8 11.33 13.21 -7.57
C LEU A 8 11.72 12.05 -6.65
N MET A 9 13.01 11.71 -6.64
CA MET A 9 13.59 10.79 -5.68
C MET A 9 14.27 11.60 -4.56
N TYR A 10 14.04 11.22 -3.32
CA TYR A 10 14.76 11.78 -2.18
C TYR A 10 14.88 10.75 -1.06
N GLU A 11 15.81 10.99 -0.13
CA GLU A 11 16.07 10.08 0.99
C GLU A 11 15.97 10.83 2.32
N PHE A 12 15.59 10.11 3.37
CA PHE A 12 15.50 10.65 4.73
C PHE A 12 15.71 9.55 5.77
N LEU A 13 16.14 9.92 6.98
CA LEU A 13 16.31 8.97 8.08
C LEU A 13 14.94 8.61 8.68
N SER A 14 14.62 7.32 8.75
CA SER A 14 13.40 6.79 9.34
C SER A 14 13.67 5.50 10.12
N GLY A 15 13.41 5.52 11.44
CA GLY A 15 13.62 4.35 12.31
C GLY A 15 15.08 3.82 12.28
N GLY A 16 16.07 4.72 12.26
CA GLY A 16 17.49 4.37 12.19
C GLY A 16 17.97 3.82 10.84
N ARG A 17 17.16 3.93 9.77
CA ARG A 17 17.51 3.49 8.40
C ARG A 17 17.23 4.59 7.39
N ILE A 18 17.99 4.62 6.30
CA ILE A 18 17.74 5.53 5.17
C ILE A 18 16.53 5.00 4.41
N ALA A 19 15.44 5.77 4.40
CA ALA A 19 14.25 5.51 3.61
C ALA A 19 14.32 6.31 2.30
N THR A 20 14.19 5.60 1.18
CA THR A 20 14.11 6.17 -0.16
C THR A 20 12.65 6.44 -0.52
N VAL A 21 12.38 7.59 -1.12
CA VAL A 21 11.05 8.03 -1.57
C VAL A 21 11.05 8.22 -3.07
N TYR A 22 10.02 7.69 -3.74
CA TYR A 22 9.66 8.01 -5.11
C TYR A 22 8.33 8.75 -5.12
N HIS A 23 8.36 10.06 -5.42
CA HIS A 23 7.16 10.90 -5.38
C HIS A 23 6.79 11.41 -6.78
N PHE A 24 5.63 10.96 -7.28
CA PHE A 24 5.05 11.33 -8.56
C PHE A 24 4.00 12.42 -8.36
N TYR A 25 4.45 13.65 -8.02
CA TYR A 25 3.59 14.78 -7.61
C TYR A 25 2.34 14.97 -8.48
N LYS A 26 2.49 15.03 -9.82
CA LYS A 26 1.37 15.24 -10.76
C LYS A 26 0.29 14.15 -10.73
N LYS A 27 0.58 13.00 -10.12
CA LYS A 27 -0.31 11.85 -9.97
C LYS A 27 -0.66 11.54 -8.51
N GLY A 28 -0.09 12.26 -7.55
CA GLY A 28 -0.27 12.03 -6.11
C GLY A 28 0.27 10.69 -5.61
N VAL A 29 1.10 9.98 -6.37
CA VAL A 29 1.61 8.66 -5.93
C VAL A 29 2.92 8.82 -5.20
N LYS A 30 3.04 8.24 -4.01
CA LYS A 30 4.29 8.18 -3.25
C LYS A 30 4.59 6.75 -2.86
N ILE A 31 5.79 6.27 -3.19
CA ILE A 31 6.34 5.02 -2.67
C ILE A 31 7.42 5.36 -1.67
N ILE A 32 7.36 4.79 -0.47
CA ILE A 32 8.37 4.90 0.58
C ILE A 32 8.84 3.49 0.91
N GLY A 33 10.15 3.28 0.91
CA GLY A 33 10.75 2.00 1.24
C GLY A 33 12.23 2.12 1.58
N PHE A 34 12.88 0.97 1.73
CA PHE A 34 14.30 0.88 2.04
C PHE A 34 15.01 0.16 0.90
N ALA A 35 15.94 0.84 0.24
CA ALA A 35 16.83 0.23 -0.75
C ALA A 35 17.94 -0.58 -0.05
N SER A 36 18.30 -1.72 -0.64
CA SER A 36 19.37 -2.59 -0.14
C SER A 36 19.98 -3.37 -1.30
N GLY A 37 21.05 -2.85 -1.88
CA GLY A 37 21.65 -3.38 -3.11
C GLY A 37 20.62 -3.41 -4.25
N SER A 38 20.38 -4.60 -4.83
CA SER A 38 19.37 -4.80 -5.87
C SER A 38 17.94 -5.05 -5.33
N GLY A 39 17.74 -4.94 -4.02
CA GLY A 39 16.46 -5.13 -3.34
C GLY A 39 15.81 -3.82 -2.90
N PHE A 40 14.47 -3.78 -2.89
CA PHE A 40 13.67 -2.69 -2.34
C PHE A 40 12.55 -3.22 -1.43
N LYS A 41 12.50 -2.70 -0.20
CA LYS A 41 11.48 -3.04 0.79
C LYS A 41 10.45 -1.93 0.89
N ILE A 42 9.32 -2.04 0.21
CA ILE A 42 8.22 -1.09 0.26
C ILE A 42 7.57 -1.14 1.65
N LYS A 43 7.59 -0.01 2.36
CA LYS A 43 6.85 0.19 3.61
C LYS A 43 5.48 0.83 3.35
N VAL A 44 5.42 1.82 2.47
CA VAL A 44 4.21 2.58 2.19
C VAL A 44 4.06 2.83 0.69
N LEU A 45 2.85 2.64 0.18
CA LEU A 45 2.40 3.16 -1.11
C LEU A 45 1.17 4.03 -0.83
N THR A 46 1.27 5.34 -1.04
CA THR A 46 0.09 6.22 -1.01
C THR A 46 -0.29 6.62 -2.44
N ILE A 47 -1.60 6.79 -2.63
CA ILE A 47 -2.19 7.37 -3.84
C ILE A 47 -3.07 8.51 -3.33
N GLY A 48 -2.68 9.74 -3.62
CA GLY A 48 -3.31 10.95 -3.12
C GLY A 48 -4.80 11.03 -3.47
N HIS A 49 -5.57 11.66 -2.60
CA HIS A 49 -7.02 11.72 -2.73
C HIS A 49 -7.47 12.45 -4.00
N ASN A 50 -8.44 11.80 -4.66
CA ASN A 50 -9.45 12.34 -5.56
C ASN A 50 -8.97 12.99 -6.90
N PRO A 51 -9.45 12.53 -8.07
CA PRO A 51 -10.26 11.32 -8.29
C PRO A 51 -9.48 10.02 -8.01
N PRO A 52 -10.14 8.94 -7.57
CA PRO A 52 -9.54 7.60 -7.46
C PRO A 52 -9.05 7.10 -8.83
N ARG A 53 -7.75 7.28 -9.10
CA ARG A 53 -7.14 6.97 -10.41
C ARG A 53 -6.69 5.51 -10.46
N LYS A 54 -7.55 4.65 -11.00
CA LYS A 54 -7.27 3.22 -11.25
C LYS A 54 -5.93 3.04 -11.99
N GLY A 55 -5.13 2.08 -11.53
CA GLY A 55 -3.87 1.68 -12.16
C GLY A 55 -2.63 2.50 -11.78
N LEU A 56 -2.75 3.58 -10.99
CA LEU A 56 -1.57 4.38 -10.59
C LEU A 56 -0.55 3.59 -9.74
N GLY A 57 -1.00 2.84 -8.74
CA GLY A 57 -0.11 1.98 -7.93
C GLY A 57 0.62 0.94 -8.79
N GLN A 58 -0.07 0.35 -9.77
CA GLN A 58 0.55 -0.56 -10.74
C GLN A 58 1.59 0.16 -11.59
N ALA A 59 1.28 1.34 -12.14
CA ALA A 59 2.22 2.11 -12.96
C ALA A 59 3.50 2.48 -12.18
N ALA A 60 3.36 2.81 -10.89
CA ALA A 60 4.50 3.15 -10.05
C ALA A 60 5.36 1.92 -9.71
N LEU A 61 4.77 0.74 -9.57
CA LEU A 61 5.53 -0.52 -9.46
C LEU A 61 6.19 -0.94 -10.79
N VAL A 62 5.55 -0.69 -11.94
CA VAL A 62 6.17 -0.87 -13.26
C VAL A 62 7.39 0.04 -13.42
N PHE A 63 7.35 1.26 -12.89
CA PHE A 63 8.52 2.15 -12.84
C PHE A 63 9.64 1.62 -11.92
N LEU A 64 9.31 1.05 -10.75
CA LEU A 64 10.31 0.49 -9.83
C LEU A 64 10.92 -0.83 -10.30
N ARG A 65 10.17 -1.66 -11.04
CA ARG A 65 10.61 -3.01 -11.44
C ARG A 65 11.96 -3.07 -12.17
N PRO A 66 12.31 -2.18 -13.14
CA PRO A 66 13.64 -2.19 -13.74
C PRO A 66 14.76 -1.73 -12.80
N LEU A 67 14.45 -0.99 -11.72
CA LEU A 67 15.44 -0.50 -10.76
C LEU A 67 15.86 -1.57 -9.75
N TYR A 68 15.00 -2.55 -9.47
CA TYR A 68 15.20 -3.53 -8.40
C TYR A 68 14.88 -4.96 -8.84
N LYS A 69 15.87 -5.85 -8.69
CA LYS A 69 15.71 -7.29 -8.95
C LYS A 69 14.76 -7.96 -7.95
N LYS A 70 14.61 -7.39 -6.74
CA LYS A 70 13.77 -7.94 -5.68
C LYS A 70 12.97 -6.84 -5.00
N ILE A 71 11.65 -6.95 -5.00
CA ILE A 71 10.72 -6.02 -4.35
C ILE A 71 9.91 -6.81 -3.31
N SER A 72 9.99 -6.42 -2.05
CA SER A 72 9.09 -6.94 -1.00
C SER A 72 8.26 -5.83 -0.36
N VAL A 73 7.10 -6.19 0.17
CA VAL A 73 6.21 -5.27 0.90
C VAL A 73 6.18 -5.68 2.36
N ILE A 74 6.60 -4.79 3.26
CA ILE A 74 6.86 -5.15 4.66
C ILE A 74 5.70 -4.93 5.61
N GLU A 75 4.81 -3.98 5.32
CA GLU A 75 3.71 -3.55 6.20
C GLU A 75 2.46 -3.32 5.35
N ILE A 76 1.60 -4.33 5.22
CA ILE A 76 0.41 -4.30 4.37
C ILE A 76 -0.84 -4.00 5.20
N TYR A 77 -1.45 -2.83 5.04
CA TYR A 77 -2.81 -2.61 5.58
C TYR A 77 -3.79 -3.64 5.02
N LEU A 78 -4.65 -4.22 5.88
CA LEU A 78 -5.57 -5.30 5.49
C LEU A 78 -6.41 -4.96 4.24
N GLY A 79 -6.98 -3.75 4.16
CA GLY A 79 -7.73 -3.29 2.99
C GLY A 79 -6.92 -3.19 1.70
N ALA A 80 -5.59 -3.03 1.79
CA ALA A 80 -4.68 -3.00 0.64
C ALA A 80 -4.21 -4.40 0.20
N LEU A 81 -4.41 -5.44 1.02
CA LEU A 81 -3.93 -6.81 0.73
C LEU A 81 -4.40 -7.35 -0.64
N PRO A 82 -5.67 -7.18 -1.07
CA PRO A 82 -6.12 -7.64 -2.40
C PRO A 82 -5.42 -6.93 -3.58
N PHE A 83 -4.93 -5.70 -3.39
CA PHE A 83 -4.10 -5.02 -4.39
C PHE A 83 -2.72 -5.66 -4.44
N TRP A 84 -2.07 -5.86 -3.30
CA TRP A 84 -0.71 -6.42 -3.22
C TRP A 84 -0.61 -7.86 -3.71
N LEU A 85 -1.61 -8.70 -3.41
CA LEU A 85 -1.71 -10.05 -3.97
C LEU A 85 -1.70 -10.01 -5.52
N LYS A 86 -2.52 -9.15 -6.13
CA LYS A 86 -2.55 -8.96 -7.59
C LYS A 86 -1.24 -8.40 -8.15
N MET A 87 -0.50 -7.58 -7.40
CA MET A 87 0.81 -7.09 -7.84
C MET A 87 1.87 -8.20 -7.81
N LYS A 88 1.77 -9.12 -6.84
CA LYS A 88 2.61 -10.33 -6.77
C LYS A 88 2.31 -11.30 -7.91
N GLU A 89 1.04 -11.60 -8.17
CA GLU A 89 0.60 -12.42 -9.32
C GLU A 89 1.12 -11.90 -10.66
N ARG A 90 1.30 -10.57 -10.78
CA ARG A 90 1.79 -9.89 -11.99
C ARG A 90 3.32 -9.76 -12.06
N GLY A 91 4.06 -10.34 -11.12
CA GLY A 91 5.53 -10.24 -11.07
C GLY A 91 6.07 -8.84 -10.78
N LEU A 92 5.22 -7.91 -10.28
CA LEU A 92 5.64 -6.55 -9.90
C LEU A 92 6.19 -6.49 -8.47
N VAL A 93 5.89 -7.50 -7.66
CA VAL A 93 6.36 -7.68 -6.28
C VAL A 93 6.70 -9.16 -6.09
N ASP A 94 7.83 -9.47 -5.45
CA ASP A 94 8.30 -10.84 -5.24
C ASP A 94 7.76 -11.44 -3.93
N HIS A 95 7.71 -10.63 -2.86
CA HIS A 95 7.27 -11.08 -1.53
C HIS A 95 6.38 -10.09 -0.80
N LEU A 96 5.47 -10.64 0.01
CA LEU A 96 4.61 -9.92 0.94
C LEU A 96 4.95 -10.45 2.34
N GLU A 97 5.50 -9.61 3.22
CA GLU A 97 6.10 -10.08 4.49
C GLU A 97 5.08 -10.09 5.65
N SER A 98 4.28 -9.02 5.83
CA SER A 98 3.30 -8.96 6.93
C SER A 98 2.05 -8.12 6.61
N VAL A 99 0.95 -8.45 7.28
CA VAL A 99 -0.32 -7.70 7.28
C VAL A 99 -0.48 -6.94 8.60
N LYS A 100 -0.90 -5.68 8.54
CA LYS A 100 -1.23 -4.83 9.67
C LYS A 100 -2.74 -4.66 9.79
N GLU A 101 -3.24 -4.91 10.99
CA GLU A 101 -4.64 -4.76 11.39
C GLU A 101 -4.68 -3.94 12.69
N GLY A 102 -5.06 -2.67 12.58
CA GLY A 102 -4.92 -1.69 13.66
C GLY A 102 -3.47 -1.62 14.19
N ARG A 103 -3.27 -1.99 15.46
CA ARG A 103 -1.96 -2.04 16.12
C ARG A 103 -1.25 -3.40 16.00
N ARG A 104 -1.87 -4.41 15.40
CA ARG A 104 -1.32 -5.78 15.30
C ARG A 104 -0.65 -6.00 13.95
N LEU A 105 0.43 -6.78 13.95
CA LEU A 105 1.23 -7.15 12.78
C LEU A 105 1.32 -8.68 12.69
N TYR A 106 0.89 -9.23 11.56
CA TYR A 106 0.79 -10.67 11.32
C TYR A 106 1.74 -11.09 10.20
N PRO A 107 2.68 -12.02 10.42
CA PRO A 107 3.51 -12.57 9.35
C PRO A 107 2.63 -13.28 8.32
N LEU A 108 2.77 -12.92 7.04
CA LEU A 108 1.93 -13.47 5.97
C LEU A 108 2.19 -14.97 5.74
N LYS A 109 3.38 -15.45 6.15
CA LYS A 109 3.79 -16.86 6.15
C LYS A 109 3.09 -17.73 7.22
N GLY A 110 2.31 -17.13 8.12
CA GLY A 110 1.63 -17.82 9.22
C GLY A 110 0.17 -17.41 9.43
N MET A 111 -0.45 -16.68 8.51
CA MET A 111 -1.89 -16.42 8.59
C MET A 111 -2.68 -17.71 8.33
N PRO A 112 -3.72 -18.01 9.13
CA PRO A 112 -4.67 -19.05 8.78
C PRO A 112 -5.30 -18.70 7.43
N VAL A 113 -5.24 -19.66 6.53
CA VAL A 113 -5.56 -19.55 5.10
C VAL A 113 -6.95 -18.93 4.88
N ILE A 114 -7.00 -17.65 4.46
CA ILE A 114 -8.21 -16.98 3.96
C ILE A 114 -8.39 -17.29 2.45
N GLU A 115 -8.23 -18.55 2.04
CA GLU A 115 -8.53 -18.98 0.66
C GLU A 115 -10.04 -19.24 0.44
N SER A 116 -10.82 -19.38 1.50
CA SER A 116 -12.20 -19.89 1.41
C SER A 116 -13.32 -18.85 1.21
N ASN A 117 -13.09 -17.56 1.55
CA ASN A 117 -14.17 -16.55 1.55
C ASN A 117 -14.10 -15.47 0.45
N LEU A 118 -13.06 -15.46 -0.40
CA LEU A 118 -13.12 -14.73 -1.68
C LEU A 118 -13.92 -15.52 -2.73
N LYS A 119 -15.14 -15.97 -2.35
CA LYS A 119 -16.14 -16.39 -3.32
C LYS A 119 -16.35 -15.25 -4.30
N ARG A 120 -16.18 -15.56 -5.59
CA ARG A 120 -16.27 -14.65 -6.73
C ARG A 120 -17.73 -14.19 -6.93
N ILE A 121 -18.19 -13.28 -6.07
CA ILE A 121 -19.49 -12.62 -6.23
C ILE A 121 -19.37 -11.70 -7.46
N LYS A 122 -19.80 -12.21 -8.62
CA LYS A 122 -20.21 -11.37 -9.75
C LYS A 122 -21.52 -10.69 -9.35
N SER A 123 -21.46 -9.63 -8.53
CA SER A 123 -22.56 -8.67 -8.49
C SER A 123 -22.55 -7.91 -9.81
N LYS A 124 -23.68 -7.94 -10.52
CA LYS A 124 -23.93 -6.98 -11.59
C LYS A 124 -24.03 -5.60 -10.94
N ASN A 125 -23.33 -4.63 -11.51
CA ASN A 125 -23.65 -3.21 -11.43
C ASN A 125 -23.51 -2.52 -10.04
N SER A 126 -22.32 -2.52 -9.44
CA SER A 126 -21.86 -1.40 -8.57
C SER A 126 -20.36 -1.54 -8.23
N TRP A 127 -19.65 -0.42 -8.09
CA TRP A 127 -18.34 -0.34 -7.41
C TRP A 127 -18.46 0.69 -6.28
N GLY A 128 -19.17 0.32 -5.21
CA GLY A 128 -19.15 1.01 -3.93
C GLY A 128 -18.43 0.17 -2.88
N TYR A 129 -17.62 0.80 -2.04
CA TYR A 129 -17.18 0.25 -0.76
C TYR A 129 -17.97 0.96 0.32
N GLU A 130 -18.88 0.25 0.99
CA GLU A 130 -19.64 0.81 2.11
C GLU A 130 -18.79 0.78 3.38
N ASN A 131 -18.71 1.92 4.06
CA ASN A 131 -18.07 2.04 5.36
C ASN A 131 -18.91 1.31 6.42
N PHE A 132 -18.42 0.18 6.93
CA PHE A 132 -18.95 -0.40 8.17
C PHE A 132 -18.43 0.38 9.39
N ALA A 133 -19.06 1.53 9.63
CA ALA A 133 -18.86 2.36 10.82
C ALA A 133 -20.14 2.37 11.70
N SER A 134 -20.29 1.35 12.55
CA SER A 134 -21.12 1.28 13.78
C SER A 134 -20.79 -0.08 14.44
N VAL A 135 -20.61 -0.26 15.76
CA VAL A 135 -21.29 0.29 16.96
C VAL A 135 -20.29 0.36 18.14
N SER A 136 -20.30 1.30 19.10
CA SER A 136 -20.85 2.68 19.10
C SER A 136 -19.99 3.65 19.96
N PRO A 137 -20.26 4.02 21.26
CA PRO A 137 -20.07 5.43 21.63
C PRO A 137 -19.31 5.72 22.95
N PHE A 138 -18.25 6.54 22.91
CA PHE A 138 -17.84 7.34 24.09
C PHE A 138 -17.18 8.68 23.68
N ASN A 139 -17.35 9.69 24.53
CA ASN A 139 -17.19 11.13 24.22
C ASN A 139 -15.74 11.62 24.03
N PRO A 140 -15.54 12.78 23.38
CA PRO A 140 -14.22 13.34 23.06
C PRO A 140 -13.64 14.20 24.19
N LEU A 141 -12.31 14.22 24.33
CA LEU A 141 -11.57 15.29 25.02
C LEU A 141 -10.06 15.26 24.70
N ASN A 142 -9.56 16.40 24.23
CA ASN A 142 -8.16 16.89 24.24
C ASN A 142 -7.03 16.08 23.58
N GLY A 143 -6.16 16.84 22.89
CA GLY A 143 -4.75 16.50 22.77
C GLY A 143 -4.28 16.18 21.35
N SER A 144 -3.65 17.17 20.73
CA SER A 144 -2.79 17.08 19.54
C SER A 144 -2.17 15.70 19.26
N ASP A 145 -2.51 15.11 18.11
CA ASP A 145 -1.56 14.36 17.29
C ASP A 145 -2.08 14.29 15.84
N CYS A 146 -1.33 14.88 14.90
CA CYS A 146 -1.67 14.85 13.48
C CYS A 146 -1.12 13.57 12.83
N GLU A 147 -1.89 12.49 12.82
CA GLU A 147 -1.62 11.32 11.98
C GLU A 147 -2.27 11.47 10.58
N PRO A 148 -1.50 11.68 9.48
CA PRO A 148 -2.01 11.57 8.12
C PRO A 148 -1.89 10.12 7.62
N VAL A 149 -2.71 9.21 8.16
CA VAL A 149 -2.86 7.85 7.63
C VAL A 149 -4.15 7.79 6.81
N ALA A 150 -4.06 8.13 5.52
CA ALA A 150 -5.19 8.03 4.60
C ALA A 150 -5.53 6.56 4.31
N TYR A 151 -6.73 6.15 4.71
CA TYR A 151 -7.33 4.86 4.39
C TYR A 151 -7.78 4.82 2.91
N ILE A 152 -8.06 3.60 2.41
CA ILE A 152 -8.62 3.34 1.08
C ILE A 152 -10.10 3.70 1.04
#